data_AF-A0A968TQB1-F1
#
_entry.id   AF-A0A968TQB1-F1
#
_cell.length_a   1.000
_cell.length_b   1.000
_cell.length_c   1.000
_cell.angle_alpha   90.00
_cell.angle_beta   90.00
_cell.angle_gamma   90.00
#
_symmetry.space_group_name_H-M   'P 1'
#
loop_
_entity.id
_entity.type
_entity.pdbx_description
1 polymer ?
#
loop_
_entity_poly.entity_id
_entity_poly.type
_entity_poly.pdbx_seq_one_letter_code
_entity_poly.pdbx_strand_id
1 'polypeptide(L)'
;MDKSNESTPTSKYWMSLEQWRQDPEFKELAEKEFLSSHLQSEDGKDGWARREFLKLMGASLALTTFGCVRRPVQKIIPYVKKPGELIHGLPNYYASSWNDGLEAFGIVVTTRDGRPIKIEGNPDHPANRGGMSARAHAMILKLYDPDRFTGPKRNLQNETRSNRETVGVKWEDLDTAVVEQLQKGKVALLTSTVMSPTTQALMDEFSGAFGAKVYRYDDVGYDAVTEAQKASYGQSALPLYHLDRAKYIVSVNNDFMGTWLTPTSLQQQFMQQRRKLPESNKLVVFESLLTLTGSNADQRFRIRPSQSLDLIMALLHEIVVIRKVSRYASDQEVFARHFVFRFGPRVPGARFSPDCGGGGSFDRQSRSILDFGGWFVGGYREVG
;
A
#
# COMPACT_ATOMS: atom_id res chain seq x y z
N MET A 1 -27.12 -54.21 5.61
CA MET A 1 -27.14 -53.36 4.39
C MET A 1 -27.24 -51.93 4.87
N ASP A 2 -26.13 -51.20 4.88
CA ASP A 2 -26.10 -49.91 4.20
C ASP A 2 -24.64 -49.54 3.90
N LYS A 3 -24.33 -49.34 2.62
CA LYS A 3 -23.03 -48.93 2.09
C LYS A 3 -23.26 -47.57 1.45
N SER A 4 -22.88 -46.48 2.12
CA SER A 4 -22.66 -45.17 1.46
C SER A 4 -22.00 -44.18 2.43
N ASN A 5 -20.68 -44.28 2.55
CA ASN A 5 -19.85 -43.12 2.93
C ASN A 5 -18.94 -42.85 1.74
N GLU A 6 -19.50 -42.23 0.70
CA GLU A 6 -18.71 -41.67 -0.40
C GLU A 6 -17.97 -40.44 0.13
N SER A 7 -16.66 -40.57 0.33
CA SER A 7 -15.78 -39.45 0.59
C SER A 7 -15.72 -38.55 -0.64
N THR A 8 -16.29 -37.35 -0.54
CA THR A 8 -16.08 -36.29 -1.53
C THR A 8 -14.57 -36.07 -1.73
N PRO A 9 -14.06 -35.98 -2.96
CA PRO A 9 -12.63 -35.80 -3.22
C PRO A 9 -12.16 -34.49 -2.60
N THR A 10 -11.29 -34.58 -1.58
CA THR A 10 -10.62 -33.43 -1.00
C THR A 10 -9.76 -32.76 -2.06
N SER A 11 -10.02 -31.48 -2.33
CA SER A 11 -9.21 -30.70 -3.26
C SER A 11 -7.76 -30.67 -2.77
N LYS A 12 -6.83 -31.07 -3.63
CA LYS A 12 -5.40 -31.10 -3.30
C LYS A 12 -4.84 -29.67 -3.36
N TYR A 13 -4.69 -29.05 -2.20
CA TYR A 13 -4.07 -27.74 -2.06
C TYR A 13 -2.54 -27.89 -2.00
N TRP A 14 -1.81 -27.02 -2.70
CA TRP A 14 -0.36 -26.92 -2.66
C TRP A 14 0.05 -25.59 -2.03
N MET A 15 1.14 -25.59 -1.26
CA MET A 15 1.66 -24.41 -0.57
C MET A 15 2.80 -23.73 -1.33
N SER A 16 3.44 -24.43 -2.26
CA SER A 16 4.52 -23.91 -3.10
C SER A 16 4.41 -24.41 -4.55
N LEU A 17 5.10 -23.73 -5.47
CA LEU A 17 5.16 -24.11 -6.89
C LEU A 17 5.94 -25.41 -7.07
N GLU A 18 6.96 -25.62 -6.24
CA GLU A 18 7.80 -26.81 -6.18
C GLU A 18 6.97 -28.04 -5.75
N GLN A 19 6.07 -27.87 -4.77
CA GLN A 19 5.13 -28.90 -4.35
C GLN A 19 4.12 -29.27 -5.45
N TRP A 20 3.65 -28.27 -6.21
CA TRP A 20 2.76 -28.50 -7.35
C TRP A 20 3.46 -29.26 -8.48
N ARG A 21 4.70 -28.88 -8.80
CA ARG A 21 5.56 -29.53 -9.81
C ARG A 21 6.07 -30.92 -9.40
N GLN A 22 5.88 -31.30 -8.14
CA GLN A 22 6.37 -32.55 -7.57
C GLN A 22 7.89 -32.72 -7.69
N ASP A 23 8.62 -31.62 -7.47
CA ASP A 23 10.09 -31.62 -7.54
C ASP A 23 10.70 -32.64 -6.56
N PRO A 24 11.59 -33.55 -7.00
CA PRO A 24 12.22 -34.54 -6.14
C PRO A 24 13.02 -33.92 -4.99
N GLU A 25 13.71 -32.79 -5.18
CA GLU A 25 14.48 -32.14 -4.11
C GLU A 25 13.56 -31.58 -3.01
N PHE A 26 12.41 -31.01 -3.41
CA PHE A 26 11.43 -30.49 -2.46
C PHE A 26 10.76 -31.59 -1.64
N LYS A 27 10.47 -32.75 -2.25
CA LYS A 27 9.91 -33.91 -1.53
C LYS A 27 10.89 -34.43 -0.47
N GLU A 28 12.16 -34.56 -0.83
CA GLU A 28 13.21 -35.01 0.08
C GLU A 28 13.43 -34.02 1.24
N LEU A 29 13.37 -32.71 0.96
CA LEU A 29 13.46 -31.66 1.98
C LEU A 29 12.23 -31.67 2.89
N ALA A 30 11.02 -31.77 2.34
CA ALA A 30 9.76 -31.79 3.10
C ALA A 30 9.65 -33.02 4.02
N GLU A 31 10.13 -34.19 3.57
CA GLU A 31 10.24 -35.38 4.41
C GLU A 31 11.27 -35.18 5.53
N LYS A 32 12.37 -34.46 5.29
CA LYS A 32 13.42 -34.22 6.29
C LYS A 32 13.10 -33.07 7.27
N GLU A 33 12.33 -32.07 6.87
CA GLU A 33 12.08 -30.86 7.67
C GLU A 33 11.40 -31.15 9.02
N PHE A 34 10.51 -32.16 9.08
CA PHE A 34 9.79 -32.51 10.31
C PHE A 34 10.21 -33.84 10.95
N LEU A 35 11.02 -34.66 10.26
CA LEU A 35 11.56 -35.94 10.75
C LEU A 35 13.06 -35.90 11.11
N SER A 36 13.74 -34.76 10.95
CA SER A 36 15.17 -34.57 11.32
C SER A 36 15.44 -34.45 12.81
N SER A 37 14.44 -34.64 13.67
CA SER A 37 14.71 -34.99 15.06
C SER A 37 15.32 -36.39 15.08
N HIS A 38 16.65 -36.50 15.13
CA HIS A 38 17.41 -37.72 15.41
C HIS A 38 17.09 -38.36 16.80
N LEU A 39 15.96 -38.02 17.42
CA LEU A 39 15.55 -38.37 18.78
C LEU A 39 14.34 -39.31 18.85
N GLN A 40 13.87 -39.86 17.73
CA GLN A 40 12.91 -40.97 17.74
C GLN A 40 13.46 -42.12 16.89
N SER A 41 13.99 -43.15 17.56
CA SER A 41 14.05 -44.49 17.00
C SER A 41 12.74 -45.19 17.35
N GLU A 42 12.05 -45.73 16.35
CA GLU A 42 10.80 -46.48 16.52
C GLU A 42 10.98 -47.77 17.35
N ASP A 43 12.21 -48.24 17.52
CA ASP A 43 12.51 -49.42 18.33
C ASP A 43 13.20 -49.03 19.63
N GLY A 44 12.49 -49.18 20.76
CA GLY A 44 12.92 -48.85 22.12
C GLY A 44 14.04 -49.73 22.69
N LYS A 45 15.10 -49.98 21.92
CA LYS A 45 16.31 -50.71 22.32
C LYS A 45 17.55 -50.07 21.69
N ASP A 46 17.96 -48.93 22.24
CA ASP A 46 19.36 -48.53 22.45
C ASP A 46 19.40 -47.06 22.93
N GLY A 47 19.59 -46.90 24.23
CA GLY A 47 19.51 -45.62 24.92
C GLY A 47 20.76 -44.76 24.72
N TRP A 48 20.89 -44.10 23.56
CA TRP A 48 21.92 -43.08 23.34
C TRP A 48 21.40 -41.70 22.88
N ALA A 49 20.10 -41.40 23.02
CA ALA A 49 19.54 -40.30 22.23
C ALA A 49 19.62 -38.88 22.86
N ARG A 50 19.52 -38.68 24.18
CA ARG A 50 19.40 -37.31 24.75
C ARG A 50 20.48 -36.92 25.74
N ARG A 51 20.72 -37.75 26.76
CA ARG A 51 21.72 -37.44 27.80
C ARG A 51 23.14 -37.52 27.26
N GLU A 52 23.41 -38.51 26.41
CA GLU A 52 24.70 -38.68 25.75
C GLU A 52 24.95 -37.60 24.70
N PHE A 53 23.95 -37.24 23.90
CA PHE A 53 24.03 -36.07 23.02
C PHE A 53 24.27 -34.76 23.79
N LEU A 54 23.57 -34.51 24.90
CA LEU A 54 23.79 -33.32 25.73
C LEU A 54 25.15 -33.34 26.44
N LYS A 55 25.65 -34.52 26.83
CA LYS A 55 27.02 -34.68 27.35
C LYS A 55 28.05 -34.45 26.26
N LEU A 56 27.85 -34.96 25.05
CA LEU A 56 28.75 -34.78 23.91
C LEU A 56 28.75 -33.32 23.47
N MET A 57 27.58 -32.71 23.28
CA MET A 57 27.42 -31.28 23.03
C MET A 57 28.02 -30.43 24.14
N GLY A 58 27.78 -30.76 25.41
CA GLY A 58 28.36 -30.07 26.55
C GLY A 58 29.88 -30.21 26.62
N ALA A 59 30.42 -31.40 26.31
CA ALA A 59 31.85 -31.67 26.22
C ALA A 59 32.49 -30.98 25.00
N SER A 60 31.81 -30.96 23.86
CA SER A 60 32.23 -30.23 22.65
C SER A 60 32.20 -28.73 22.89
N LEU A 61 31.17 -28.19 23.55
CA LEU A 61 31.11 -26.78 23.94
C LEU A 61 32.26 -26.46 24.90
N ALA A 62 32.48 -27.29 25.93
CA ALA A 62 33.59 -27.13 26.86
C ALA A 62 34.95 -27.15 26.13
N LEU A 63 35.17 -28.09 25.21
CA LEU A 63 36.38 -28.17 24.38
C LEU A 63 36.53 -26.94 23.46
N THR A 64 35.44 -26.40 22.90
CA THR A 64 35.49 -25.16 22.11
C THR A 64 35.72 -23.91 22.96
N THR A 65 35.40 -23.94 24.26
CA THR A 65 35.72 -22.84 25.19
C THR A 65 37.17 -22.87 25.68
N PHE A 66 37.81 -24.05 25.74
CA PHE A 66 39.25 -24.18 26.06
C PHE A 66 40.16 -24.02 24.85
N GLY A 67 39.62 -24.15 23.64
CA GLY A 67 40.26 -23.64 22.44
C GLY A 67 40.17 -22.12 22.46
N CYS A 68 41.28 -21.43 22.73
CA CYS A 68 41.42 -20.01 22.45
C CYS A 68 41.21 -19.77 20.95
N VAL A 69 39.96 -19.69 20.48
CA VAL A 69 39.61 -19.20 19.16
C VAL A 69 40.04 -17.74 19.16
N ARG A 70 41.24 -17.48 18.63
CA ARG A 70 41.80 -16.14 18.53
C ARG A 70 40.80 -15.32 17.73
N ARG A 71 40.07 -14.44 18.41
CA ARG A 71 39.09 -13.56 17.76
C ARG A 71 39.81 -12.84 16.63
N PRO A 72 39.20 -12.75 15.43
CA PRO A 72 39.81 -12.05 14.32
C PRO A 72 40.12 -10.61 14.76
N VAL A 73 41.29 -10.11 14.37
CA VAL A 73 41.71 -8.73 14.70
C VAL A 73 40.74 -7.76 14.03
N GLN A 74 39.96 -7.03 14.83
CA GLN A 74 39.08 -5.97 14.33
C GLN A 74 39.88 -4.68 14.17
N LYS A 75 39.91 -4.13 12.95
CA LYS A 75 40.60 -2.88 12.65
C LYS A 75 39.64 -1.70 12.87
N ILE A 76 40.07 -0.70 13.63
CA ILE A 76 39.36 0.58 13.78
C ILE A 76 40.02 1.56 12.81
N ILE A 77 39.29 1.97 11.77
CA ILE A 77 39.79 2.86 10.72
C ILE A 77 39.24 4.27 10.98
N PRO A 78 40.07 5.26 11.36
CA PRO A 78 39.62 6.64 11.54
C PRO A 78 39.48 7.38 10.21
N TYR A 79 38.76 8.51 10.22
CA TYR A 79 38.73 9.43 9.08
C TYR A 79 40.11 10.00 8.77
N VAL A 80 40.47 10.05 7.49
CA VAL A 80 41.67 10.78 7.02
C VAL A 80 41.46 12.29 7.18
N LYS A 81 40.29 12.78 6.77
CA LYS A 81 39.83 14.16 6.99
C LYS A 81 38.45 14.09 7.62
N LYS A 82 38.37 14.38 8.90
CA LYS A 82 37.12 14.30 9.67
C LYS A 82 36.27 15.56 9.46
N PRO A 83 35.00 15.46 9.06
CA PRO A 83 34.07 16.59 9.06
C PRO A 83 33.88 17.13 10.49
N GLY A 84 33.78 18.46 10.65
CA GLY A 84 33.65 19.09 11.97
C GLY A 84 32.37 18.70 12.73
N GLU A 85 31.27 18.50 12.01
CA GLU A 85 29.94 18.17 12.57
C GLU A 85 29.80 16.70 13.01
N LEU A 86 30.78 15.85 12.68
CA LEU A 86 30.68 14.42 12.89
C LEU A 86 31.38 14.06 14.20
N ILE A 87 30.65 13.46 15.15
CA ILE A 87 31.23 12.93 16.38
C ILE A 87 30.94 11.43 16.43
N HIS A 88 31.99 10.61 16.45
CA HIS A 88 31.85 9.17 16.49
C HIS A 88 31.03 8.72 17.71
N GLY A 89 30.07 7.84 17.48
CA GLY A 89 29.18 7.33 18.52
C GLY A 89 27.93 8.18 18.77
N LEU A 90 27.89 9.43 18.29
CA LEU A 90 26.68 10.25 18.32
C LEU A 90 25.98 10.22 16.95
N PRO A 91 24.65 10.05 16.92
CA PRO A 91 23.89 10.14 15.68
C PRO A 91 23.74 11.61 15.23
N ASN A 92 23.84 11.84 13.92
CA ASN A 92 23.53 13.12 13.30
C ASN A 92 22.17 13.03 12.61
N TYR A 93 21.34 14.06 12.78
CA TYR A 93 20.00 14.11 12.21
C TYR A 93 19.97 15.09 11.04
N TYR A 94 19.48 14.63 9.88
CA TYR A 94 19.33 15.46 8.69
C TYR A 94 17.87 15.57 8.29
N ALA A 95 17.40 16.79 8.06
CA ALA A 95 16.10 17.02 7.45
C ALA A 95 16.17 16.72 5.94
N SER A 96 15.26 15.90 5.45
CA SER A 96 15.16 15.53 4.04
C SER A 96 13.69 15.41 3.64
N SER A 97 13.43 15.04 2.39
CA SER A 97 12.10 14.76 1.86
C SER A 97 12.06 13.37 1.24
N TRP A 98 10.95 12.68 1.41
CA TRP A 98 10.71 11.39 0.78
C TRP A 98 9.47 11.46 -0.10
N ASN A 99 9.52 10.76 -1.23
CA ASN A 99 8.44 10.64 -2.20
C ASN A 99 8.51 9.25 -2.85
N ASP A 100 7.38 8.53 -2.91
CA ASP A 100 7.24 7.23 -3.58
C ASP A 100 6.22 7.19 -4.72
N GLY A 101 5.76 8.36 -5.18
CA GLY A 101 4.72 8.53 -6.19
C GLY A 101 3.30 8.65 -5.62
N LEU A 102 3.08 8.18 -4.38
CA LEU A 102 1.77 8.23 -3.72
C LEU A 102 1.77 9.22 -2.56
N GLU A 103 2.78 9.15 -1.70
CA GLU A 103 2.96 10.05 -0.57
C GLU A 103 4.23 10.89 -0.75
N ALA A 104 4.17 12.15 -0.33
CA ALA A 104 5.35 13.01 -0.22
C ALA A 104 5.29 13.82 1.07
N PHE A 105 6.36 13.75 1.87
CA PHE A 105 6.46 14.51 3.11
C PHE A 105 7.92 14.68 3.58
N GLY A 106 8.12 15.63 4.49
CA GLY A 106 9.38 15.86 5.17
C GLY A 106 9.72 14.74 6.15
N ILE A 107 10.98 14.32 6.14
CA ILE A 107 11.52 13.25 6.97
C ILE A 107 12.77 13.74 7.70
N VAL A 108 13.10 13.08 8.80
CA VAL A 108 14.36 13.24 9.53
C VAL A 108 15.11 11.93 9.43
N VAL A 109 16.32 12.00 8.90
CA VAL A 109 17.20 10.84 8.69
C VAL A 109 18.24 10.84 9.79
N THR A 110 18.23 9.79 10.61
CA THR A 110 19.30 9.52 11.56
C THR A 110 20.45 8.88 10.80
N THR A 111 21.61 9.50 10.87
CA THR A 111 22.84 9.03 10.25
C THR A 111 23.89 8.74 11.30
N ARG A 112 24.74 7.76 11.03
CA ARG A 112 25.92 7.44 11.82
C ARG A 112 27.12 7.38 10.91
N ASP A 113 28.11 8.22 11.19
CA ASP A 113 29.33 8.31 10.38
C ASP A 113 29.02 8.52 8.87
N GLY A 114 27.98 9.32 8.57
CA GLY A 114 27.50 9.61 7.21
C GLY A 114 26.60 8.53 6.58
N ARG A 115 26.32 7.43 7.29
CA ARG A 115 25.43 6.35 6.81
C ARG A 115 24.03 6.51 7.41
N PRO A 116 22.97 6.66 6.60
CA PRO A 116 21.59 6.58 7.08
C PRO A 116 21.32 5.26 7.81
N ILE A 117 20.75 5.31 9.01
CA ILE A 117 20.40 4.11 9.80
C ILE A 117 18.92 4.05 10.18
N LYS A 118 18.24 5.19 10.17
CA LYS A 118 16.80 5.28 10.49
C LYS A 118 16.20 6.48 9.78
N ILE A 119 14.92 6.37 9.46
CA ILE A 119 14.11 7.44 8.87
C ILE A 119 12.88 7.61 9.77
N GLU A 120 12.60 8.85 10.18
CA GLU A 120 11.45 9.24 11.01
C GLU A 120 10.73 10.45 10.41
N GLY A 121 9.46 10.66 10.77
CA GLY A 121 8.71 11.80 10.27
C GLY A 121 9.26 13.09 10.83
N ASN A 122 9.27 14.16 10.03
CA ASN A 122 9.63 15.48 10.56
C ASN A 122 8.45 16.03 11.40
N PRO A 123 8.64 16.31 12.71
CA PRO A 123 7.60 16.92 13.55
C PRO A 123 7.11 18.28 13.04
N ASP A 124 7.99 19.05 12.40
CA ASP A 124 7.70 20.41 11.92
C ASP A 124 7.00 20.42 10.56
N HIS A 125 6.96 19.28 9.86
CA HIS A 125 6.37 19.20 8.53
C HIS A 125 4.83 19.07 8.63
N PRO A 126 4.05 19.92 7.95
CA PRO A 126 2.61 20.06 8.20
C PRO A 126 1.79 18.82 7.83
N ALA A 127 2.24 18.06 6.83
CA ALA A 127 1.50 16.92 6.31
C ALA A 127 1.58 15.68 7.21
N ASN A 128 2.73 15.45 7.88
CA ASN A 128 2.98 14.24 8.63
C ASN A 128 3.27 14.49 10.11
N ARG A 129 3.69 15.67 10.56
CA ARG A 129 3.83 16.02 11.99
C ARG A 129 4.52 14.93 12.83
N GLY A 130 5.61 14.35 12.32
CA GLY A 130 6.33 13.24 12.94
C GLY A 130 5.87 11.83 12.58
N GLY A 131 4.71 11.70 11.94
CA GLY A 131 4.16 10.46 11.40
C GLY A 131 4.88 10.01 10.13
N MET A 132 4.79 8.71 9.84
CA MET A 132 5.51 8.09 8.75
C MET A 132 4.82 6.78 8.34
N SER A 133 4.72 6.52 7.04
CA SER A 133 4.15 5.26 6.54
C SER A 133 5.16 4.10 6.60
N ALA A 134 4.66 2.86 6.53
CA ALA A 134 5.52 1.67 6.53
C ALA A 134 6.47 1.64 5.32
N ARG A 135 5.99 2.09 4.15
CA ARG A 135 6.78 2.20 2.92
C ARG A 135 7.97 3.14 3.10
N ALA A 136 7.72 4.29 3.72
CA ALA A 136 8.75 5.28 3.97
C ALA A 136 9.81 4.80 4.98
N HIS A 137 9.41 4.06 6.01
CA HIS A 137 10.38 3.38 6.90
C HIS A 137 11.21 2.34 6.15
N ALA A 138 10.60 1.56 5.26
CA ALA A 138 11.27 0.51 4.49
C ALA A 138 12.21 1.05 3.40
N MET A 139 12.11 2.34 3.03
CA MET A 139 12.95 2.96 2.00
C MET A 139 14.46 2.82 2.30
N ILE A 140 14.85 2.76 3.58
CA ILE A 140 16.25 2.56 3.95
C ILE A 140 16.81 1.23 3.42
N LEU A 141 15.98 0.20 3.31
CA LEU A 141 16.39 -1.10 2.75
C LEU A 141 16.69 -0.97 1.26
N LYS A 142 15.91 -0.17 0.52
CA LYS A 142 16.16 0.10 -0.90
C LYS A 142 17.51 0.80 -1.15
N LEU A 143 17.99 1.60 -0.19
CA LEU A 143 19.32 2.22 -0.27
C LEU A 143 20.45 1.20 -0.11
N TYR A 144 20.25 0.21 0.77
CA TYR A 144 21.22 -0.84 1.11
C TYR A 144 20.96 -2.18 0.41
N ASP A 145 20.10 -2.18 -0.60
CA ASP A 145 19.76 -3.37 -1.38
C ASP A 145 20.98 -3.85 -2.18
N PRO A 146 21.42 -5.12 -2.02
CA PRO A 146 22.54 -5.66 -2.78
C PRO A 146 22.26 -5.74 -4.29
N ASP A 147 20.99 -5.84 -4.70
CA ASP A 147 20.58 -5.92 -6.10
C ASP A 147 20.48 -4.53 -6.76
N ARG A 148 20.70 -3.45 -5.99
CA ARG A 148 20.72 -2.09 -6.50
C ARG A 148 21.75 -1.93 -7.62
N PHE A 149 21.36 -1.26 -8.69
CA PHE A 149 22.29 -0.94 -9.78
C PHE A 149 23.52 -0.17 -9.27
N THR A 150 24.69 -0.76 -9.46
CA THR A 150 25.99 -0.19 -9.08
C THR A 150 26.58 0.73 -10.15
N GLY A 151 26.05 0.67 -11.38
CA GLY A 151 26.49 1.48 -12.51
C GLY A 151 25.58 1.31 -13.72
N PRO A 152 25.82 2.08 -14.79
CA PRO A 152 25.00 2.04 -15.99
C PRO A 152 25.22 0.73 -16.76
N LYS A 153 24.15 0.28 -17.41
CA LYS A 153 24.13 -0.95 -18.21
C LYS A 153 23.52 -0.67 -19.58
N ARG A 154 24.02 -1.37 -20.60
CA ARG A 154 23.48 -1.35 -21.97
C ARG A 154 23.06 -2.75 -22.38
N ASN A 155 21.92 -2.85 -23.06
CA ASN A 155 21.48 -4.12 -23.64
C ASN A 155 22.36 -4.51 -24.82
N LEU A 156 22.73 -5.79 -24.90
CA LEU A 156 23.26 -6.42 -26.10
C LEU A 156 22.10 -6.86 -27.00
N GLN A 157 21.41 -5.89 -27.60
CA GLN A 157 20.36 -6.24 -28.57
C GLN A 157 21.01 -6.78 -29.84
N ASN A 158 20.66 -8.02 -30.20
CA ASN A 158 20.81 -8.49 -31.58
C ASN A 158 19.80 -7.79 -32.49
N GLU A 159 19.96 -7.89 -33.81
CA GLU A 159 19.10 -7.22 -34.79
C GLU A 159 17.60 -7.54 -34.59
N THR A 160 17.29 -8.73 -34.07
CA THR A 160 15.93 -9.19 -33.78
C THR A 160 15.38 -8.76 -32.42
N ARG A 161 16.15 -8.02 -31.60
CA ARG A 161 15.81 -7.55 -30.25
C ARG A 161 15.31 -8.65 -29.31
N SER A 162 15.75 -9.90 -29.53
CA SER A 162 15.32 -11.05 -28.72
C SER A 162 16.21 -11.27 -27.49
N ASN A 163 17.47 -10.83 -27.54
CA ASN A 163 18.38 -10.93 -26.41
C ASN A 163 18.10 -9.81 -25.37
N ARG A 164 18.10 -10.20 -24.09
CA ARG A 164 17.91 -9.31 -22.92
C ARG A 164 19.16 -9.21 -22.03
N GLU A 165 20.28 -9.76 -22.47
CA GLU A 165 21.55 -9.65 -21.77
C GLU A 165 22.04 -8.19 -21.72
N THR A 166 22.56 -7.80 -20.55
CA THR A 166 23.08 -6.46 -20.29
C THR A 166 24.57 -6.51 -19.99
N VAL A 167 25.32 -5.53 -20.48
CA VAL A 167 26.74 -5.32 -20.14
C VAL A 167 26.90 -3.98 -19.43
N GLY A 168 27.79 -3.94 -18.44
CA GLY A 168 28.16 -2.70 -17.75
C GLY A 168 28.93 -1.74 -18.66
N VAL A 169 28.62 -0.46 -18.58
CA VAL A 169 29.25 0.60 -19.40
C VAL A 169 29.76 1.71 -18.47
N LYS A 170 30.65 2.58 -18.94
CA LYS A 170 31.03 3.80 -18.23
C LYS A 170 29.98 4.89 -18.41
N TRP A 171 29.92 5.85 -17.50
CA TRP A 171 28.97 6.96 -17.58
C TRP A 171 29.23 7.85 -18.81
N GLU A 172 30.49 8.12 -19.11
CA GLU A 172 30.88 9.00 -20.22
C GLU A 172 30.48 8.41 -21.59
N ASP A 173 30.63 7.09 -21.72
CA ASP A 173 30.25 6.35 -22.93
C ASP A 173 28.72 6.32 -23.10
N LEU A 174 27.97 6.20 -21.99
CA LEU A 174 26.51 6.24 -21.99
C LEU A 174 26.02 7.64 -22.39
N ASP A 175 26.55 8.69 -21.77
CA ASP A 175 26.13 10.08 -22.02
C ASP A 175 26.33 10.46 -23.48
N THR A 176 27.51 10.13 -24.04
CA THR A 176 27.81 10.36 -25.46
C THR A 176 26.81 9.66 -26.36
N ALA A 177 26.55 8.37 -26.12
CA ALA A 177 25.63 7.58 -26.93
C ALA A 177 24.17 8.09 -26.83
N VAL A 178 23.72 8.50 -25.65
CA VAL A 178 22.36 9.02 -25.44
C VAL A 178 22.18 10.35 -26.15
N VAL A 179 23.12 11.30 -26.01
CA VAL A 179 23.04 12.61 -26.66
C VAL A 179 23.00 12.48 -28.19
N GLU A 180 23.82 11.59 -28.77
CA GLU A 180 23.79 11.32 -30.21
C GLU A 180 22.42 10.83 -30.70
N GLN A 181 21.73 10.01 -29.90
CA GLN A 181 20.39 9.50 -30.25
C GLN A 181 19.31 10.55 -30.06
N LEU A 182 19.42 11.38 -29.01
CA LEU A 182 18.48 12.48 -28.75
C LEU A 182 18.48 13.50 -29.90
N GLN A 183 19.62 13.75 -30.54
CA GLN A 183 19.72 14.66 -31.69
C GLN A 183 19.10 14.10 -32.98
N LYS A 184 19.05 12.77 -33.14
CA LYS A 184 18.59 12.10 -34.37
C LYS A 184 17.11 11.71 -34.33
N GLY A 185 16.58 11.48 -33.14
CA GLY A 185 15.31 10.78 -32.93
C GLY A 185 14.14 11.68 -32.51
N LYS A 186 12.94 11.08 -32.51
CA LYS A 186 11.80 11.61 -31.76
C LYS A 186 11.92 11.14 -30.32
N VAL A 187 11.90 12.09 -29.38
CA VAL A 187 12.10 11.80 -27.96
C VAL A 187 10.75 11.72 -27.24
N ALA A 188 10.56 10.65 -26.46
CA ALA A 188 9.45 10.50 -25.55
C ALA A 188 9.99 10.22 -24.15
N LEU A 189 9.56 11.00 -23.17
CA LEU A 189 9.91 10.82 -21.77
C LEU A 189 8.73 10.17 -21.06
N LEU A 190 8.88 8.91 -20.64
CA LEU A 190 7.91 8.22 -19.81
C LEU A 190 8.34 8.33 -18.35
N THR A 191 7.49 8.90 -17.51
CA THR A 191 7.77 9.09 -16.09
C THR A 191 6.52 8.84 -15.25
N SER A 192 6.69 8.61 -13.95
CA SER A 192 5.58 8.68 -13.00
C SER A 192 5.19 10.14 -12.73
N THR A 193 4.16 10.36 -11.93
CA THR A 193 3.84 11.71 -11.46
C THR A 193 4.97 12.26 -10.58
N VAL A 194 5.67 13.26 -11.12
CA VAL A 194 6.75 13.97 -10.42
C VAL A 194 6.17 15.14 -9.64
N MET A 195 6.34 15.15 -8.32
CA MET A 195 5.88 16.26 -7.46
C MET A 195 6.92 17.37 -7.25
N SER A 196 8.19 17.11 -7.56
CA SER A 196 9.30 18.04 -7.35
C SER A 196 9.27 19.20 -8.36
N PRO A 197 9.13 20.46 -7.94
CA PRO A 197 9.12 21.62 -8.85
C PRO A 197 10.42 21.73 -9.65
N THR A 198 11.56 21.47 -9.02
CA THR A 198 12.87 21.51 -9.68
C THR A 198 12.98 20.45 -10.78
N THR A 199 12.48 19.25 -10.52
CA THR A 199 12.51 18.16 -11.52
C THR A 199 11.54 18.44 -12.65
N GLN A 200 10.35 19.02 -12.38
CA GLN A 200 9.43 19.46 -13.42
C GLN A 200 10.08 20.53 -14.32
N ALA A 201 10.75 21.53 -13.73
CA ALA A 201 11.47 22.56 -14.49
C ALA A 201 12.57 21.96 -15.38
N LEU A 202 13.33 20.97 -14.88
CA LEU A 202 14.33 20.25 -15.68
C LEU A 202 13.70 19.45 -16.83
N MET A 203 12.52 18.85 -16.61
CA MET A 203 11.79 18.15 -17.67
C MET A 203 11.29 19.11 -18.75
N ASP A 204 10.86 20.31 -18.36
CA ASP A 204 10.42 21.36 -19.29
C ASP A 204 11.61 21.87 -20.11
N GLU A 205 12.76 22.11 -19.48
CA GLU A 205 14.02 22.47 -20.15
C GLU A 205 14.45 21.37 -21.14
N PHE A 206 14.46 20.12 -20.69
CA PHE A 206 14.77 18.96 -21.52
C PHE A 206 13.82 18.83 -22.72
N SER A 207 12.52 19.06 -22.49
CA SER A 207 11.50 19.01 -23.54
C SER A 207 11.67 20.15 -24.55
N GLY A 208 12.04 21.35 -24.09
CA GLY A 208 12.37 22.48 -24.94
C GLY A 208 13.62 22.25 -25.79
N ALA A 209 14.66 21.66 -25.22
CA ALA A 209 15.93 21.40 -25.92
C ALA A 209 15.84 20.30 -26.99
N PHE A 210 15.12 19.21 -26.71
CA PHE A 210 15.09 18.03 -27.57
C PHE A 210 13.72 17.76 -28.23
N GLY A 211 12.74 18.65 -28.06
CA GLY A 211 11.38 18.46 -28.57
C GLY A 211 10.69 17.22 -27.97
N ALA A 212 11.04 16.86 -26.74
CA ALA A 212 10.56 15.64 -26.10
C ALA A 212 9.07 15.75 -25.72
N LYS A 213 8.32 14.66 -25.93
CA LYS A 213 6.95 14.54 -25.42
C LYS A 213 6.96 13.83 -24.08
N VAL A 214 6.44 14.48 -23.05
CA VAL A 214 6.34 13.91 -21.70
C VAL A 214 5.03 13.13 -21.57
N TYR A 215 5.15 11.86 -21.19
CA TYR A 215 4.04 10.97 -20.86
C TYR A 215 4.15 10.60 -19.38
N ARG A 216 3.04 10.76 -18.65
CA ARG A 216 2.94 10.36 -17.25
C ARG A 216 2.16 9.07 -17.15
N TYR A 217 2.69 8.12 -16.40
CA TYR A 217 2.05 6.85 -16.13
C TYR A 217 2.32 6.45 -14.69
N ASP A 218 1.24 6.35 -13.91
CA ASP A 218 1.25 5.78 -12.57
C ASP A 218 0.50 4.44 -12.62
N ASP A 219 1.08 3.41 -11.99
CA ASP A 219 0.44 2.11 -11.85
C ASP A 219 -0.83 2.17 -11.01
N VAL A 220 -0.82 3.01 -9.98
CA VAL A 220 -1.98 3.37 -9.16
C VAL A 220 -2.27 4.86 -9.37
N GLY A 221 -3.00 5.16 -10.45
CA GLY A 221 -3.39 6.53 -10.81
C GLY A 221 -4.63 7.03 -10.07
N TYR A 222 -4.77 8.36 -10.02
CA TYR A 222 -5.95 9.06 -9.47
C TYR A 222 -6.78 9.76 -10.56
N ASP A 223 -6.66 9.35 -11.82
CA ASP A 223 -7.32 9.99 -12.97
C ASP A 223 -8.84 10.05 -12.81
N ALA A 224 -9.46 8.97 -12.33
CA ALA A 224 -10.90 8.94 -12.08
C ALA A 224 -11.33 10.01 -11.05
N VAL A 225 -10.48 10.32 -10.07
CA VAL A 225 -10.76 11.36 -9.07
C VAL A 225 -10.65 12.74 -9.70
N THR A 226 -9.57 13.00 -10.44
CA THR A 226 -9.32 14.32 -11.04
C THR A 226 -10.34 14.63 -12.14
N GLU A 227 -10.73 13.64 -12.95
CA GLU A 227 -11.82 13.74 -13.92
C GLU A 227 -13.17 14.00 -13.26
N ALA A 228 -13.50 13.27 -12.19
CA ALA A 228 -14.74 13.48 -11.44
C ALA A 228 -14.78 14.88 -10.79
N GLN A 229 -13.66 15.36 -10.27
CA GLN A 229 -13.53 16.71 -9.71
C GLN A 229 -13.71 17.78 -10.80
N LYS A 230 -13.15 17.55 -12.00
CA LYS A 230 -13.36 18.43 -13.15
C LYS A 230 -14.84 18.47 -13.58
N ALA A 231 -15.50 17.32 -13.62
CA ALA A 231 -16.92 17.23 -13.95
C ALA A 231 -17.82 17.89 -12.88
N SER A 232 -17.45 17.81 -11.60
CA SER A 232 -18.27 18.30 -10.49
C SER A 232 -18.02 19.77 -10.14
N TYR A 233 -16.76 20.23 -10.24
CA TYR A 233 -16.31 21.55 -9.76
C TYR A 233 -15.57 22.36 -10.83
N GLY A 234 -15.42 21.83 -12.06
CA GLY A 234 -14.75 22.52 -13.16
C GLY A 234 -13.21 22.47 -13.13
N GLN A 235 -12.62 21.92 -12.07
CA GLN A 235 -11.16 21.85 -11.89
C GLN A 235 -10.67 20.41 -11.72
N SER A 236 -9.61 20.06 -12.45
CA SER A 236 -8.92 18.78 -12.35
C SER A 236 -7.91 18.83 -11.21
N ALA A 237 -8.31 18.45 -10.00
CA ALA A 237 -7.48 18.49 -8.81
C ALA A 237 -7.75 17.30 -7.89
N LEU A 238 -6.77 16.97 -7.04
CA LEU A 238 -6.97 16.01 -5.96
C LEU A 238 -7.62 16.73 -4.76
N PRO A 239 -8.67 16.15 -4.15
CA PRO A 239 -9.35 16.77 -3.03
C PRO A 239 -8.51 16.71 -1.76
N LEU A 240 -8.49 17.81 -1.01
CA LEU A 240 -7.96 17.85 0.35
C LEU A 240 -9.09 17.63 1.35
N TYR A 241 -9.04 16.51 2.08
CA TYR A 241 -10.00 16.20 3.13
C TYR A 241 -9.51 16.72 4.49
N HIS A 242 -10.45 17.26 5.29
CA HIS A 242 -10.22 17.72 6.66
C HIS A 242 -10.92 16.78 7.65
N LEU A 243 -10.33 15.60 7.85
CA LEU A 243 -10.90 14.60 8.78
C LEU A 243 -10.77 15.03 10.25
N ASP A 244 -9.90 16.00 10.52
CA ASP A 244 -9.72 16.67 11.81
C ASP A 244 -10.93 17.50 12.22
N ARG A 245 -11.86 17.79 11.31
CA ARG A 245 -13.09 18.56 11.57
C ARG A 245 -14.36 17.73 11.42
N ALA A 246 -14.24 16.49 10.95
CA ALA A 246 -15.38 15.64 10.65
C ALA A 246 -15.91 14.95 11.92
N LYS A 247 -17.20 15.16 12.23
CA LYS A 247 -17.93 14.42 13.28
C LYS A 247 -18.45 13.06 12.79
N TYR A 248 -18.73 12.97 11.49
CA TYR A 248 -19.28 11.77 10.86
C TYR A 248 -18.59 11.57 9.50
N ILE A 249 -18.07 10.37 9.28
CA ILE A 249 -17.31 10.02 8.08
C ILE A 249 -17.98 8.79 7.47
N VAL A 250 -18.32 8.91 6.20
CA VAL A 250 -18.85 7.80 5.39
C VAL A 250 -17.82 7.49 4.31
N SER A 251 -17.23 6.30 4.37
CA SER A 251 -16.26 5.84 3.37
C SER A 251 -16.90 4.75 2.51
N VAL A 252 -16.74 4.84 1.19
CA VAL A 252 -17.23 3.86 0.22
C VAL A 252 -16.07 3.38 -0.63
N ASN A 253 -15.68 2.10 -0.48
CA ASN A 253 -14.54 1.47 -1.14
C ASN A 253 -13.26 2.34 -1.14
N ASN A 254 -13.02 3.07 -0.05
CA ASN A 254 -11.86 3.95 0.10
C ASN A 254 -11.12 3.62 1.40
N ASP A 255 -9.85 3.23 1.24
CA ASP A 255 -8.92 2.95 2.35
C ASP A 255 -7.98 4.12 2.64
N PHE A 256 -8.53 5.21 3.19
CA PHE A 256 -7.77 6.40 3.58
C PHE A 256 -6.78 6.19 4.70
N MET A 257 -6.87 5.08 5.44
CA MET A 257 -5.85 4.70 6.42
C MET A 257 -4.77 3.80 5.83
N GLY A 258 -4.98 3.18 4.67
CA GLY A 258 -3.99 2.25 4.11
C GLY A 258 -3.26 2.81 2.90
N THR A 259 -4.00 3.07 1.83
CA THR A 259 -3.43 3.22 0.48
C THR A 259 -3.87 4.48 -0.25
N TRP A 260 -4.89 5.17 0.26
CA TRP A 260 -5.49 6.29 -0.46
C TRP A 260 -4.84 7.63 -0.16
N LEU A 261 -4.40 8.31 -1.23
CA LEU A 261 -3.75 9.63 -1.22
C LEU A 261 -2.59 9.68 -0.23
N THR A 262 -2.80 10.35 0.89
CA THR A 262 -1.84 10.51 1.97
C THR A 262 -2.34 9.86 3.26
N PRO A 263 -2.27 8.52 3.38
CA PRO A 263 -2.75 7.80 4.56
C PRO A 263 -2.14 8.32 5.86
N THR A 264 -0.86 8.67 5.86
CA THR A 264 -0.17 9.17 7.05
C THR A 264 -0.85 10.42 7.62
N SER A 265 -1.22 11.37 6.76
CA SER A 265 -1.87 12.62 7.19
C SER A 265 -3.33 12.39 7.58
N LEU A 266 -4.04 11.57 6.79
CA LEU A 266 -5.46 11.29 6.99
C LEU A 266 -5.72 10.49 8.27
N GLN A 267 -4.86 9.51 8.59
CA GLN A 267 -4.89 8.81 9.87
C GLN A 267 -4.73 9.78 11.05
N GLN A 268 -3.75 10.69 10.99
CA GLN A 268 -3.54 11.65 12.07
C GLN A 268 -4.74 12.58 12.25
N GLN A 269 -5.28 13.10 11.16
CA GLN A 269 -6.47 13.94 11.18
C GLN A 269 -7.68 13.19 11.76
N PHE A 270 -7.92 11.96 11.30
CA PHE A 270 -8.96 11.09 11.84
C PHE A 270 -8.81 10.87 13.35
N MET A 271 -7.58 10.59 13.80
CA MET A 271 -7.30 10.31 15.21
C MET A 271 -7.45 11.53 16.12
N GLN A 272 -7.29 12.76 15.62
CA GLN A 272 -7.46 13.98 16.41
C GLN A 272 -8.88 14.11 16.98
N GLN A 273 -9.89 13.74 16.20
CA GLN A 273 -11.28 13.70 16.68
C GLN A 273 -11.60 12.38 17.36
N ARG A 274 -11.06 11.25 16.90
CA ARG A 274 -11.29 9.94 17.50
C ARG A 274 -10.94 9.86 19.00
N ARG A 275 -9.92 10.60 19.42
CA ARG A 275 -9.44 10.65 20.82
C ARG A 275 -10.33 11.47 21.77
N LYS A 276 -11.24 12.30 21.25
CA LYS A 276 -12.11 13.16 22.07
C LYS A 276 -13.33 12.39 22.54
N LEU A 277 -13.22 11.63 23.63
CA LEU A 277 -14.36 10.93 24.20
C LEU A 277 -15.15 11.84 25.15
N PRO A 278 -16.51 11.82 25.13
CA PRO A 278 -17.38 10.95 24.33
C PRO A 278 -17.71 11.48 22.91
N GLU A 279 -17.31 12.70 22.58
CA GLU A 279 -17.60 13.40 21.31
C GLU A 279 -16.76 12.93 20.11
N SER A 280 -16.42 11.64 20.04
CA SER A 280 -15.54 11.13 19.00
C SER A 280 -16.23 11.14 17.65
N ASN A 281 -15.44 11.17 16.57
CA ASN A 281 -15.98 11.01 15.24
C ASN A 281 -16.52 9.59 15.02
N LYS A 282 -17.63 9.51 14.28
CA LYS A 282 -18.21 8.25 13.82
C LYS A 282 -17.71 7.91 12.42
N LEU A 283 -17.25 6.69 12.23
CA LEU A 283 -16.77 6.16 10.96
C LEU A 283 -17.66 4.99 10.52
N VAL A 284 -18.30 5.15 9.36
CA VAL A 284 -19.04 4.08 8.70
C VAL A 284 -18.42 3.78 7.35
N VAL A 285 -18.12 2.50 7.13
CA VAL A 285 -17.38 2.03 5.97
C VAL A 285 -18.21 1.02 5.19
N PHE A 286 -18.39 1.28 3.90
CA PHE A 286 -18.94 0.34 2.94
C PHE A 286 -17.82 -0.15 2.04
N GLU A 287 -17.44 -1.41 2.15
CA GLU A 287 -16.30 -1.94 1.39
C GLU A 287 -16.46 -3.40 0.98
N SER A 288 -15.74 -3.80 -0.06
CA SER A 288 -15.77 -5.17 -0.59
C SER A 288 -14.82 -6.12 0.14
N LEU A 289 -13.60 -5.65 0.40
CA LEU A 289 -12.54 -6.32 1.15
C LEU A 289 -12.41 -5.68 2.53
N LEU A 290 -11.83 -6.39 3.51
CA LEU A 290 -11.54 -5.81 4.82
C LEU A 290 -10.26 -4.98 4.73
N THR A 291 -10.38 -3.66 4.90
CA THR A 291 -9.26 -2.72 4.85
C THR A 291 -8.83 -2.25 6.24
N LEU A 292 -7.74 -1.49 6.32
CA LEU A 292 -7.32 -0.83 7.57
C LEU A 292 -8.37 0.18 8.03
N THR A 293 -8.95 0.93 7.09
CA THR A 293 -10.04 1.85 7.38
C THR A 293 -11.28 1.13 7.89
N GLY A 294 -11.68 0.03 7.24
CA GLY A 294 -12.84 -0.78 7.65
C GLY A 294 -12.66 -1.47 9.00
N SER A 295 -11.44 -1.88 9.35
CA SER A 295 -11.12 -2.49 10.65
C SER A 295 -11.22 -1.50 11.81
N ASN A 296 -11.06 -0.21 11.54
CA ASN A 296 -11.19 0.88 12.53
C ASN A 296 -12.57 1.57 12.51
N ALA A 297 -13.51 1.06 11.71
CA ALA A 297 -14.85 1.62 11.58
C ALA A 297 -15.74 1.29 12.79
N ASP A 298 -16.65 2.18 13.14
CA ASP A 298 -17.71 1.89 14.12
C ASP A 298 -18.76 0.96 13.53
N GLN A 299 -19.04 1.14 12.24
CA GLN A 299 -19.92 0.26 11.48
C GLN A 299 -19.29 -0.05 10.13
N ARG A 300 -19.25 -1.34 9.81
CA ARG A 300 -18.70 -1.82 8.56
C ARG A 300 -19.73 -2.68 7.84
N PHE A 301 -19.99 -2.33 6.58
CA PHE A 301 -20.90 -3.05 5.71
C PHE A 301 -20.14 -3.61 4.52
N ARG A 302 -20.28 -4.92 4.30
CA ARG A 302 -19.70 -5.56 3.12
C ARG A 302 -20.62 -5.33 1.92
N ILE A 303 -20.08 -4.72 0.86
CA ILE A 303 -20.79 -4.50 -0.41
C ILE A 303 -20.02 -5.11 -1.58
N ARG A 304 -20.71 -5.50 -2.65
CA ARG A 304 -20.03 -5.87 -3.90
C ARG A 304 -19.53 -4.59 -4.59
N PRO A 305 -18.39 -4.60 -5.30
CA PRO A 305 -17.92 -3.43 -6.04
C PRO A 305 -18.96 -2.84 -6.98
N SER A 306 -19.76 -3.70 -7.63
CA SER A 306 -20.87 -3.29 -8.51
C SER A 306 -21.99 -2.52 -7.83
N GLN A 307 -22.12 -2.61 -6.50
CA GLN A 307 -23.16 -1.95 -5.72
C GLN A 307 -22.74 -0.55 -5.24
N SER A 308 -21.49 -0.12 -5.48
CA SER A 308 -20.98 1.16 -5.00
C SER A 308 -21.80 2.34 -5.54
N LEU A 309 -22.14 2.28 -6.83
CA LEU A 309 -22.97 3.31 -7.48
C LEU A 309 -24.38 3.32 -6.89
N ASP A 310 -25.01 2.15 -6.77
CA ASP A 310 -26.36 2.02 -6.20
C ASP A 310 -26.43 2.58 -4.78
N LEU A 311 -25.42 2.30 -3.95
CA LEU A 311 -25.32 2.82 -2.59
C LEU A 311 -25.23 4.34 -2.58
N ILE A 312 -24.34 4.93 -3.39
CA ILE A 312 -24.17 6.40 -3.45
C ILE A 312 -25.48 7.05 -3.93
N MET A 313 -26.13 6.48 -4.95
CA MET A 313 -27.40 6.98 -5.46
C MET A 313 -28.53 6.87 -4.43
N ALA A 314 -28.60 5.78 -3.67
CA ALA A 314 -29.55 5.60 -2.58
C ALA A 314 -29.32 6.63 -1.46
N LEU A 315 -28.07 6.87 -1.06
CA LEU A 315 -27.73 7.90 -0.06
C LEU A 315 -28.13 9.29 -0.54
N LEU A 316 -27.85 9.64 -1.80
CA LEU A 316 -28.26 10.92 -2.39
C LEU A 316 -29.79 11.05 -2.41
N HIS A 317 -30.51 9.99 -2.78
CA HIS A 317 -31.98 9.99 -2.78
C HIS A 317 -32.56 10.21 -1.37
N GLU A 318 -32.02 9.52 -0.36
CA GLU A 318 -32.44 9.69 1.03
C GLU A 318 -32.22 11.14 1.50
N ILE A 319 -31.05 11.71 1.23
CA ILE A 319 -30.67 13.06 1.68
C ILE A 319 -31.46 14.17 0.95
N VAL A 320 -31.59 14.06 -0.36
CA VAL A 320 -32.15 15.13 -1.22
C VAL A 320 -33.66 15.01 -1.35
N VAL A 321 -34.19 13.81 -1.63
CA VAL A 321 -35.60 13.60 -1.98
C VAL A 321 -36.46 13.33 -0.75
N ILE A 322 -36.02 12.38 0.11
CA ILE A 322 -36.80 11.94 1.27
C ILE A 322 -36.67 12.95 2.41
N ARG A 323 -35.44 13.24 2.84
CA ARG A 323 -35.18 14.09 4.02
C ARG A 323 -35.12 15.57 3.72
N LYS A 324 -34.79 15.94 2.48
CA LYS A 324 -34.70 17.33 2.00
C LYS A 324 -33.77 18.22 2.85
N VAL A 325 -32.68 17.66 3.35
CA VAL A 325 -31.71 18.38 4.21
C VAL A 325 -30.54 19.00 3.45
N SER A 326 -30.40 18.69 2.16
CA SER A 326 -29.36 19.26 1.30
C SER A 326 -29.79 20.61 0.74
N ARG A 327 -28.81 21.50 0.47
CA ARG A 327 -29.03 22.75 -0.29
C ARG A 327 -29.62 22.52 -1.69
N TYR A 328 -29.49 21.31 -2.22
CA TYR A 328 -30.03 20.89 -3.51
C TYR A 328 -31.46 20.33 -3.42
N ALA A 329 -32.07 20.32 -2.23
CA ALA A 329 -33.41 19.77 -2.02
C ALA A 329 -34.55 20.60 -2.65
N SER A 330 -34.25 21.80 -3.14
CA SER A 330 -35.18 22.66 -3.90
C SER A 330 -34.86 22.74 -5.39
N ASP A 331 -33.77 22.11 -5.85
CA ASP A 331 -33.30 22.21 -7.22
C ASP A 331 -34.07 21.24 -8.15
N GLN A 332 -34.90 21.80 -9.02
CA GLN A 332 -35.75 21.02 -9.92
C GLN A 332 -34.95 20.16 -10.91
N GLU A 333 -33.75 20.60 -11.33
CA GLU A 333 -32.92 19.80 -12.23
C GLU A 333 -32.38 18.55 -11.53
N VAL A 334 -32.00 18.69 -10.26
CA VAL A 334 -31.53 17.57 -9.43
C VAL A 334 -32.65 16.55 -9.22
N PHE A 335 -33.87 17.01 -8.93
CA PHE A 335 -35.03 16.11 -8.80
C PHE A 335 -35.37 15.39 -10.10
N ALA A 336 -35.32 16.08 -11.24
CA ALA A 336 -35.60 15.49 -12.54
C ALA A 336 -34.59 14.38 -12.88
N ARG A 337 -33.29 14.60 -12.61
CA ARG A 337 -32.23 13.62 -12.88
C ARG A 337 -32.27 12.40 -11.95
N HIS A 338 -32.69 12.57 -10.68
CA HIS A 338 -32.93 11.44 -9.77
C HIS A 338 -34.09 10.55 -10.23
N PHE A 339 -35.14 11.14 -10.80
CA PHE A 339 -36.26 10.38 -11.37
C PHE A 339 -35.86 9.60 -12.63
N VAL A 340 -34.95 10.16 -13.46
CA VAL A 340 -34.40 9.48 -14.63
C VAL A 340 -33.59 8.24 -14.25
N PHE A 341 -32.87 8.21 -13.13
CA PHE A 341 -32.18 6.97 -12.70
C PHE A 341 -33.13 5.87 -12.23
N ARG A 342 -34.34 6.24 -11.78
CA ARG A 342 -35.40 5.28 -11.43
C ARG A 342 -36.10 4.71 -12.67
N PHE A 343 -36.03 5.41 -13.82
CA PHE A 343 -36.82 5.11 -15.04
C PHE A 343 -36.05 5.21 -16.38
N GLY A 344 -34.72 5.25 -16.38
CA GLY A 344 -33.90 5.32 -17.59
C GLY A 344 -34.01 4.04 -18.43
N PRO A 345 -33.70 4.09 -19.75
CA PRO A 345 -33.91 2.95 -20.64
C PRO A 345 -33.17 1.72 -20.11
N ARG A 346 -33.96 0.73 -19.67
CA ARG A 346 -33.50 -0.54 -19.12
C ARG A 346 -32.56 -1.19 -20.12
N VAL A 347 -31.31 -1.40 -19.72
CA VAL A 347 -30.45 -2.40 -20.37
C VAL A 347 -31.21 -3.73 -20.28
N PRO A 348 -31.48 -4.43 -21.40
CA PRO A 348 -32.28 -5.65 -21.36
C PRO A 348 -31.57 -6.71 -20.50
N GLY A 349 -32.10 -7.00 -19.32
CA GLY A 349 -31.59 -8.07 -18.45
C GLY A 349 -31.57 -7.77 -16.95
N ALA A 350 -31.56 -6.51 -16.53
CA ALA A 350 -31.57 -6.15 -15.11
C ALA A 350 -33.00 -5.86 -14.62
N ARG A 351 -33.65 -6.85 -13.99
CA ARG A 351 -34.93 -6.65 -13.30
C ARG A 351 -34.66 -6.05 -11.91
N PHE A 352 -34.99 -4.77 -11.74
CA PHE A 352 -35.31 -4.20 -10.43
C PHE A 352 -36.83 -4.22 -10.25
N SER A 353 -37.33 -5.01 -9.30
CA SER A 353 -38.71 -4.93 -8.81
C SER A 353 -38.70 -4.22 -7.45
N PRO A 354 -39.55 -3.20 -7.21
CA PRO A 354 -39.75 -2.62 -5.90
C PRO A 354 -40.51 -3.55 -4.95
N ASP A 355 -41.15 -4.59 -5.49
CA ASP A 355 -41.83 -5.64 -4.74
C ASP A 355 -41.07 -6.96 -4.94
N CYS A 356 -40.18 -7.27 -3.99
CA CYS A 356 -39.69 -8.62 -3.79
C CYS A 356 -39.99 -9.02 -2.35
N GLY A 357 -41.25 -9.35 -2.09
CA GLY A 357 -41.61 -10.29 -1.04
C GLY A 357 -40.99 -11.65 -1.39
N GLY A 358 -39.79 -11.90 -0.87
CA GLY A 358 -39.05 -13.14 -1.08
C GLY A 358 -37.88 -13.17 -0.09
N GLY A 359 -38.05 -13.97 0.96
CA GLY A 359 -37.24 -13.91 2.17
C GLY A 359 -35.75 -14.19 2.01
N GLY A 360 -34.98 -13.60 2.93
CA GLY A 360 -33.70 -14.15 3.37
C GLY A 360 -32.44 -13.50 2.78
N SER A 361 -32.19 -12.22 3.07
CA SER A 361 -30.86 -11.60 3.35
C SER A 361 -30.80 -10.12 2.97
N PHE A 362 -31.56 -9.69 1.96
CA PHE A 362 -31.54 -8.32 1.43
C PHE A 362 -32.29 -7.30 2.34
N ASP A 363 -33.29 -7.77 3.09
CA ASP A 363 -34.15 -6.94 3.95
C ASP A 363 -33.43 -6.45 5.22
N ARG A 364 -32.36 -7.12 5.68
CA ARG A 364 -31.56 -6.64 6.84
C ARG A 364 -30.59 -5.52 6.48
N GLN A 365 -29.92 -5.61 5.33
CA GLN A 365 -28.95 -4.58 4.90
C GLN A 365 -29.63 -3.31 4.40
N SER A 366 -30.74 -3.43 3.66
CA SER A 366 -31.51 -2.27 3.20
C SER A 366 -32.16 -1.50 4.35
N ARG A 367 -32.73 -2.20 5.34
CA ARG A 367 -33.19 -1.56 6.58
C ARG A 367 -32.06 -0.90 7.36
N SER A 368 -30.88 -1.51 7.47
CA SER A 368 -29.73 -0.86 8.11
C SER A 368 -29.21 0.37 7.37
N ILE A 369 -29.32 0.41 6.04
CA ILE A 369 -28.93 1.57 5.21
C ILE A 369 -29.96 2.70 5.32
N LEU A 370 -31.26 2.36 5.41
CA LEU A 370 -32.34 3.33 5.62
C LEU A 370 -32.34 3.89 7.05
N ASP A 371 -32.08 3.03 8.05
CA ASP A 371 -31.87 3.45 9.45
C ASP A 371 -30.62 4.33 9.56
N PHE A 372 -29.56 4.07 8.78
CA PHE A 372 -28.35 4.88 8.73
C PHE A 372 -28.60 6.31 8.23
N GLY A 373 -29.48 6.50 7.25
CA GLY A 373 -29.97 7.83 6.87
C GLY A 373 -30.55 8.58 8.07
N GLY A 374 -31.23 7.85 8.97
CA GLY A 374 -31.75 8.28 10.28
C GLY A 374 -30.71 8.96 11.14
N TRP A 375 -29.62 8.24 11.39
CA TRP A 375 -28.53 8.64 12.28
C TRP A 375 -27.66 9.77 11.72
N PHE A 376 -27.42 9.79 10.40
CA PHE A 376 -26.61 10.82 9.74
C PHE A 376 -27.20 12.23 9.91
N VAL A 377 -28.53 12.34 9.89
CA VAL A 377 -29.24 13.63 10.03
C VAL A 377 -29.54 13.97 11.48
N GLY A 378 -29.70 12.98 12.37
CA GLY A 378 -29.91 13.21 13.81
C GLY A 378 -28.77 14.03 14.45
N GLY A 379 -27.53 13.78 14.05
CA GLY A 379 -26.36 14.55 14.53
C GLY A 379 -26.27 15.99 13.99
N TYR A 380 -27.07 16.36 12.98
CA TYR A 380 -27.15 17.72 12.46
C TYR A 380 -28.13 18.61 13.23
N ARG A 381 -29.02 18.05 14.06
CA ARG A 381 -30.03 18.80 14.82
C ARG A 381 -29.56 19.28 16.21
N GLU A 382 -28.44 18.78 16.73
CA GLU A 382 -27.89 19.18 18.04
C GLU A 382 -26.74 20.20 17.94
N VAL A 383 -26.47 20.72 16.74
CA VAL A 383 -25.43 21.74 16.51
C VAL A 383 -26.05 22.90 15.73
N GLY A 384 -26.95 23.62 16.40
CA GLY A 384 -27.49 24.90 15.98
C GLY A 384 -27.28 25.90 17.11
#